data_AF-A0A3C2CL12-F1
#
_entry.id   AF-A0A3C2CL12-F1
#
_cell.length_a   1.000
_cell.length_b   1.000
_cell.length_c   1.000
_cell.angle_alpha   90.00
_cell.angle_beta   90.00
_cell.angle_gamma   90.00
#
_symmetry.space_group_name_H-M   'P 1'
#
loop_
_entity.id
_entity.type
_entity.pdbx_description
1 polymer ?
#
loop_
_entity_poly.entity_id
_entity_poly.type
_entity_poly.pdbx_seq_one_letter_code
_entity_poly.pdbx_strand_id
1 'polypeptide(L)'
;LFSFIDERHDGDVRKINEIETDQIMDACFQCKLCEVQCPYTVRENHEFLLDFPKLVHRYKAQKTAKHGVSFRNKMLGDPEKTAKLVRSTFGIADKLNQKSRIHRKFMEFLVGIHNEKNLPKFPRKTFTSWAEKENLISGQSEGEVV
;
A
#
# COMPACT_ATOMS: atom_id res chain seq x y z
N LEU A 1 -1.20 -13.95 -12.70
CA LEU A 1 -2.55 -14.50 -12.97
C LEU A 1 -2.56 -15.25 -14.29
N PHE A 2 -2.45 -14.57 -15.43
CA PHE A 2 -2.54 -15.22 -16.75
C PHE A 2 -1.47 -16.30 -16.97
N SER A 3 -0.21 -16.08 -16.58
CA SER A 3 0.81 -17.15 -16.66
C SER A 3 0.50 -18.39 -15.82
N PHE A 4 -0.26 -18.28 -14.73
CA PHE A 4 -0.69 -19.48 -13.98
C PHE A 4 -1.73 -20.27 -14.77
N ILE A 5 -2.66 -19.58 -15.41
CA ILE A 5 -3.75 -20.19 -16.17
C ILE A 5 -3.23 -20.76 -17.49
N ASP A 6 -2.51 -19.95 -18.25
CA ASP A 6 -2.12 -20.24 -19.64
C ASP A 6 -0.95 -21.22 -19.72
N GLU A 7 0.03 -21.13 -18.81
CA GLU A 7 1.25 -21.94 -18.89
C GLU A 7 1.26 -23.13 -17.92
N ARG A 8 0.56 -23.05 -16.78
CA ARG A 8 0.65 -24.09 -15.72
C ARG A 8 -0.59 -24.95 -15.57
N HIS A 9 -1.77 -24.36 -15.77
CA HIS A 9 -3.04 -25.01 -15.43
C HIS A 9 -3.92 -25.34 -16.64
N ASP A 10 -3.45 -25.06 -17.86
CA ASP A 10 -4.13 -25.34 -19.13
C ASP A 10 -5.55 -24.76 -19.17
N GLY A 11 -5.68 -23.50 -18.77
CA GLY A 11 -6.97 -22.81 -18.70
C GLY A 11 -7.82 -23.12 -17.46
N ASP A 12 -7.46 -24.12 -16.65
CA ASP A 12 -8.29 -24.56 -15.53
C ASP A 12 -8.05 -23.77 -14.24
N VAL A 13 -8.89 -22.77 -14.00
CA VAL A 13 -8.85 -21.93 -12.79
C VAL A 13 -9.00 -22.71 -11.48
N ARG A 14 -9.57 -23.93 -11.51
CA ARG A 14 -9.79 -24.76 -10.30
C ARG A 14 -8.49 -25.38 -9.78
N LYS A 15 -7.42 -25.38 -10.60
CA LYS A 15 -6.10 -25.88 -10.22
C LYS A 15 -5.22 -24.82 -9.55
N ILE A 16 -5.67 -23.56 -9.50
CA ILE A 16 -4.97 -22.48 -8.79
C ILE A 16 -4.92 -22.82 -7.30
N ASN A 17 -3.72 -22.95 -6.76
CA ASN A 17 -3.51 -23.31 -5.36
C ASN A 17 -3.52 -22.06 -4.44
N GLU A 18 -3.38 -22.29 -3.12
CA GLU A 18 -3.38 -21.21 -2.13
C GLU A 18 -2.24 -20.20 -2.35
N ILE A 19 -1.02 -20.65 -2.66
CA ILE A 19 0.14 -19.76 -2.87
C ILE A 19 -0.06 -18.87 -4.10
N GLU A 20 -0.61 -19.43 -5.18
CA GLU A 20 -0.93 -18.66 -6.39
C GLU A 20 -2.10 -17.70 -6.13
N THR A 21 -3.10 -18.13 -5.37
CA THR A 21 -4.19 -17.26 -4.91
C THR A 21 -3.65 -16.06 -4.12
N ASP A 22 -2.74 -16.31 -3.18
CA ASP A 22 -2.05 -15.28 -2.41
C ASP A 22 -1.35 -14.27 -3.32
N GLN A 23 -0.61 -14.73 -4.32
CA GLN A 23 0.08 -13.87 -5.29
C GLN A 23 -0.88 -13.04 -6.14
N ILE A 24 -2.01 -13.62 -6.57
CA ILE A 24 -3.06 -12.92 -7.32
C ILE A 24 -3.68 -11.81 -6.45
N MET A 25 -4.06 -12.14 -5.22
CA MET A 25 -4.65 -11.18 -4.29
C MET A 25 -3.65 -10.10 -3.84
N ASP A 26 -2.36 -10.43 -3.78
CA ASP A 26 -1.25 -9.50 -3.52
C ASP A 26 -0.97 -8.51 -4.66
N ALA A 27 -1.35 -8.85 -5.90
CA ALA A 27 -1.20 -7.96 -7.04
C ALA A 27 -2.27 -6.86 -7.14
N CYS A 28 -3.36 -6.93 -6.36
CA CYS A 28 -4.41 -5.90 -6.39
C CYS A 28 -3.91 -4.59 -5.74
N PHE A 29 -3.86 -3.52 -6.54
CA PHE A 29 -3.49 -2.17 -6.12
C PHE A 29 -4.69 -1.21 -6.01
N GLN A 30 -5.91 -1.76 -5.88
CA GLN A 30 -7.14 -1.02 -5.61
C GLN A 30 -7.51 0.08 -6.63
N CYS A 31 -7.27 -0.16 -7.93
CA CYS A 31 -7.68 0.79 -8.98
C CYS A 31 -9.21 0.89 -9.17
N LYS A 32 -9.98 -0.04 -8.59
CA LYS A 32 -11.44 -0.18 -8.75
C LYS A 32 -11.94 -0.42 -10.19
N LEU A 33 -11.06 -0.62 -11.17
CA LEU A 33 -11.47 -0.89 -12.55
C LEU A 33 -12.29 -2.17 -12.69
N CYS A 34 -12.02 -3.18 -11.85
CA CYS A 34 -12.81 -4.41 -11.84
C CYS A 34 -14.27 -4.20 -11.43
N GLU A 35 -14.59 -3.17 -10.64
CA GLU A 35 -15.97 -2.83 -10.28
C GLU A 35 -16.66 -2.05 -11.41
N VAL A 36 -15.92 -1.18 -12.09
CA VAL A 36 -16.49 -0.30 -13.14
C VAL A 36 -16.68 -1.05 -14.47
N GLN A 37 -15.78 -1.97 -14.80
CA GLN A 37 -15.74 -2.63 -16.12
C GLN A 37 -16.44 -4.00 -16.14
N CYS A 38 -16.64 -4.63 -14.99
CA CYS A 38 -17.19 -5.98 -14.97
C CYS A 38 -18.73 -5.94 -15.12
N PRO A 39 -19.30 -6.69 -16.08
CA PRO A 39 -20.75 -6.72 -16.31
C PRO A 39 -21.51 -7.51 -15.24
N TYR A 40 -20.80 -8.20 -14.34
CA TYR A 40 -21.37 -9.09 -13.33
C TYR A 40 -21.53 -8.43 -11.95
N THR A 41 -21.40 -7.11 -11.87
CA THR A 41 -21.28 -6.39 -10.60
C THR A 41 -22.64 -6.04 -10.00
N VAL A 42 -22.61 -5.61 -8.74
CA VAL A 42 -23.77 -5.04 -8.04
C VAL A 42 -24.32 -3.82 -8.78
N ARG A 43 -23.43 -2.98 -9.32
CA ARG A 43 -23.79 -1.76 -10.06
C ARG A 43 -24.64 -2.07 -11.30
N GLU A 44 -24.28 -3.11 -12.02
CA GLU A 44 -25.01 -3.56 -13.22
C GLU A 44 -26.24 -4.42 -12.87
N ASN A 45 -26.58 -4.54 -11.58
CA ASN A 45 -27.68 -5.34 -11.05
C ASN A 45 -27.70 -6.79 -11.60
N HIS A 46 -26.52 -7.36 -11.80
CA HIS A 46 -26.37 -8.72 -12.28
C HIS A 46 -26.67 -9.73 -11.16
N GLU A 47 -27.25 -10.89 -11.47
CA GLU A 47 -27.62 -11.91 -10.48
C GLU A 47 -26.46 -12.39 -9.58
N PHE A 48 -25.23 -12.34 -10.09
CA PHE A 48 -24.03 -12.75 -9.37
C PHE A 48 -23.54 -11.72 -8.35
N LEU A 49 -23.94 -10.45 -8.49
CA LEU A 49 -23.62 -9.37 -7.57
C LEU A 49 -22.12 -9.32 -7.19
N LEU A 50 -21.25 -9.48 -8.19
CA LEU A 50 -19.83 -9.68 -7.99
C LEU A 50 -19.14 -8.39 -7.53
N ASP A 51 -18.48 -8.45 -6.38
CA ASP A 51 -17.75 -7.33 -5.80
C ASP A 51 -16.29 -7.74 -5.56
N PHE A 52 -15.48 -7.63 -6.61
CA PHE A 52 -14.06 -7.95 -6.57
C PHE A 52 -13.28 -7.12 -5.55
N PRO A 53 -13.42 -5.77 -5.49
CA PRO A 53 -12.71 -4.98 -4.49
C PRO A 53 -12.98 -5.47 -3.07
N LYS A 54 -14.25 -5.69 -2.72
CA LYS A 54 -14.63 -6.17 -1.38
C LYS A 54 -14.14 -7.59 -1.11
N LEU A 55 -14.14 -8.46 -2.13
CA LEU A 55 -13.59 -9.81 -2.00
C LEU A 55 -12.09 -9.78 -1.67
N VAL A 56 -11.31 -8.97 -2.40
CA VAL A 56 -9.88 -8.78 -2.11
C VAL A 56 -9.68 -8.22 -0.70
N HIS A 57 -10.46 -7.22 -0.30
CA HIS A 57 -10.38 -6.65 1.05
C HIS A 57 -10.66 -7.66 2.15
N ARG A 58 -11.70 -8.48 1.99
CA ARG A 58 -12.04 -9.56 2.92
C ARG A 58 -10.92 -10.60 2.99
N TYR A 59 -10.40 -11.01 1.84
CA TYR A 59 -9.29 -11.94 1.77
C TYR A 59 -8.06 -11.41 2.54
N LYS A 60 -7.69 -10.13 2.33
CA LYS A 60 -6.59 -9.49 3.07
C LYS A 60 -6.85 -9.44 4.57
N ALA A 61 -8.06 -9.08 4.98
CA ALA A 61 -8.44 -9.01 6.39
C ALA A 61 -8.32 -10.39 7.07
N GLN A 62 -8.81 -11.45 6.42
CA GLN A 62 -8.70 -12.82 6.93
C GLN A 62 -7.24 -13.30 7.00
N LYS A 63 -6.45 -13.05 5.93
CA LYS A 63 -5.02 -13.38 5.91
C LYS A 63 -4.26 -12.65 7.01
N THR A 64 -4.54 -11.37 7.21
CA THR A 64 -3.95 -10.57 8.29
C THR A 64 -4.39 -11.03 9.68
N ALA A 65 -5.64 -11.45 9.86
CA ALA A 65 -6.09 -12.01 11.13
C ALA A 65 -5.36 -13.32 11.48
N LYS A 66 -5.12 -14.19 10.47
CA LYS A 66 -4.46 -15.48 10.65
C LYS A 66 -2.94 -15.41 10.77
N HIS A 67 -2.30 -14.54 9.98
CA HIS A 67 -0.84 -14.51 9.82
C HIS A 67 -0.19 -13.20 10.30
N GLY A 68 -1.00 -12.20 10.67
CA GLY A 68 -0.51 -10.87 11.00
C GLY A 68 -0.14 -10.02 9.78
N VAL A 69 0.49 -8.88 10.06
CA VAL A 69 1.04 -7.97 9.04
C VAL A 69 2.56 -8.05 9.08
N SER A 70 3.21 -8.12 7.92
CA SER A 70 4.68 -8.07 7.85
C SER A 70 5.21 -6.76 8.44
N PHE A 71 6.42 -6.79 9.01
CA PHE A 71 7.06 -5.58 9.56
C PHE A 71 7.12 -4.44 8.52
N ARG A 72 7.50 -4.78 7.28
CA ARG A 72 7.51 -3.85 6.15
C ARG A 72 6.14 -3.19 5.93
N ASN A 73 5.07 -3.98 5.86
CA ASN A 73 3.73 -3.43 5.62
C ASN A 73 3.22 -2.61 6.82
N LYS A 74 3.59 -2.99 8.04
CA LYS A 74 3.27 -2.20 9.24
C LYS A 74 3.99 -0.84 9.24
N MET A 75 5.23 -0.80 8.78
CA MET A 75 6.04 0.41 8.69
C MET A 75 5.58 1.31 7.53
N LEU A 76 5.41 0.75 6.33
CA LEU A 76 4.98 1.50 5.15
C LEU A 76 3.49 1.90 5.17
N GLY A 77 2.65 1.12 5.86
CA GLY A 77 1.22 1.38 6.00
C GLY A 77 0.88 2.52 6.96
N ASP A 78 1.84 3.00 7.75
CA ASP A 78 1.68 4.14 8.66
C ASP A 78 2.73 5.23 8.34
N PRO A 79 2.47 6.03 7.29
CA PRO A 79 3.42 7.05 6.84
C PRO A 79 3.68 8.11 7.90
N GLU A 80 2.72 8.40 8.78
CA GLU A 80 2.89 9.40 9.83
C GLU A 80 3.87 8.94 10.91
N LYS A 81 3.69 7.73 11.45
CA LYS A 81 4.64 7.17 12.41
C LYS A 81 6.02 7.00 11.79
N THR A 82 6.07 6.50 10.55
CA THR A 82 7.33 6.36 9.82
C THR A 82 8.03 7.70 9.63
N ALA A 83 7.31 8.73 9.18
CA ALA A 83 7.90 10.05 9.01
C ALA A 83 8.33 10.66 10.36
N LYS A 84 7.58 10.44 11.44
CA LYS A 84 7.95 10.89 12.79
C LYS A 84 9.26 10.26 13.27
N LEU A 85 9.43 8.95 13.08
CA LEU A 85 10.67 8.24 13.40
C LEU A 85 11.86 8.73 12.56
N VAL A 86 11.66 8.96 11.26
CA VAL A 86 12.72 9.51 10.42
C VAL A 86 13.11 10.93 10.88
N ARG A 87 12.13 11.77 11.20
CA ARG A 87 12.35 13.14 11.71
C ARG A 87 13.11 13.17 13.04
N SER A 88 12.85 12.23 13.95
CA SER A 88 13.53 12.18 15.26
C SER A 88 15.03 11.91 15.15
N THR A 89 15.52 11.47 14.00
CA THR A 89 16.96 11.36 13.72
C THR A 89 17.64 12.71 13.41
N PHE A 90 16.91 13.82 13.54
CA PHE A 90 17.40 15.17 13.25
C PHE A 90 18.03 15.29 11.84
N GLY A 91 17.46 14.60 10.85
CA GLY A 91 17.91 14.66 9.45
C GLY A 91 19.10 13.76 9.11
N ILE A 92 19.65 12.99 10.06
CA ILE A 92 20.69 11.99 9.79
C ILE A 92 20.15 10.92 8.84
N ALA A 93 18.99 10.35 9.15
CA ALA A 93 18.39 9.31 8.30
C ALA A 93 18.06 9.83 6.90
N ASP A 94 17.57 11.07 6.78
CA ASP A 94 17.33 11.70 5.48
C ASP A 94 18.63 11.86 4.68
N LYS A 95 19.71 12.35 5.31
CA LYS A 95 21.03 12.48 4.66
C LYS A 95 21.59 11.13 4.20
N LEU A 96 21.46 10.08 5.03
CA LEU A 96 21.88 8.73 4.67
C LEU A 96 21.03 8.15 3.52
N ASN A 97 19.71 8.35 3.57
CA ASN A 97 18.78 7.94 2.52
C ASN A 97 19.11 8.57 1.17
N GLN A 98 19.62 9.81 1.16
CA GLN A 98 19.94 10.53 -0.08
C GLN A 98 21.38 10.31 -0.59
N LYS A 99 22.35 10.09 0.30
CA LYS A 99 23.78 10.12 -0.09
C LYS A 99 24.53 8.80 0.05
N SER A 100 24.03 7.83 0.84
CA SER A 100 24.78 6.61 1.16
C SER A 100 24.24 5.38 0.45
N ARG A 101 24.92 4.93 -0.60
CA ARG A 101 24.58 3.67 -1.30
C ARG A 101 24.66 2.43 -0.40
N ILE A 102 25.58 2.43 0.57
CA ILE A 102 25.73 1.33 1.53
C ILE A 102 24.49 1.23 2.42
N HIS A 103 24.04 2.38 2.96
CA HIS A 103 22.80 2.47 3.73
C HIS A 103 21.59 1.99 2.92
N ARG A 104 21.52 2.36 1.63
CA ARG A 104 20.46 1.88 0.71
C ARG A 104 20.43 0.37 0.57
N LYS A 105 21.59 -0.27 0.34
CA LYS A 105 21.69 -1.73 0.23
C LYS A 105 21.30 -2.43 1.54
N PHE A 106 21.72 -1.87 2.67
CA PHE A 106 21.35 -2.41 3.98
C PHE A 106 19.83 -2.30 4.24
N MET A 107 19.24 -1.17 3.90
CA MET A 107 17.80 -0.97 4.02
C MET A 107 16.99 -1.84 3.03
N GLU A 108 17.52 -2.10 1.84
CA GLU A 108 16.93 -3.08 0.92
C GLU A 108 16.92 -4.47 1.54
N PHE A 109 18.04 -4.90 2.12
CA PHE A 109 18.14 -6.20 2.79
C PHE A 109 17.18 -6.33 3.98
N LEU A 110 17.08 -5.29 4.83
CA LEU A 110 16.26 -5.34 6.05
C LEU A 110 14.78 -5.07 5.82
N VAL A 111 14.45 -4.09 4.99
CA VAL A 111 13.09 -3.55 4.83
C VAL A 111 12.50 -3.96 3.47
N GLY A 112 13.32 -4.44 2.53
CA GLY A 112 12.90 -4.80 1.17
C GLY A 112 12.70 -3.59 0.25
N ILE A 113 13.16 -2.39 0.63
CA ILE A 113 13.02 -1.20 -0.22
C ILE A 113 14.20 -1.18 -1.17
N HIS A 114 13.92 -1.39 -2.47
CA HIS A 114 14.95 -1.40 -3.51
C HIS A 114 15.93 -0.22 -3.35
N ASN A 115 17.23 -0.50 -3.41
CA ASN A 115 18.27 0.50 -3.14
C ASN A 115 18.18 1.74 -4.05
N GLU A 116 17.75 1.57 -5.31
CA GLU A 116 17.56 2.64 -6.31
C GLU A 116 16.19 3.36 -6.21
N LYS A 117 15.32 2.96 -5.27
CA LYS A 117 14.05 3.65 -5.08
C LYS A 117 14.28 5.09 -4.62
N ASN A 118 13.79 6.05 -5.41
CA ASN A 118 13.71 7.46 -5.01
C ASN A 118 12.84 7.60 -3.75
N LEU A 119 13.47 7.88 -2.61
CA LEU A 119 12.75 8.16 -1.37
C LEU A 119 12.38 9.63 -1.25
N PRO A 120 11.21 9.93 -0.65
CA PRO A 120 10.85 11.30 -0.33
C PRO A 120 11.85 11.87 0.67
N LYS A 121 12.01 13.19 0.63
CA LYS A 121 12.68 13.93 1.70
C LYS A 121 11.75 13.99 2.91
N PHE A 122 12.31 13.81 4.10
CA PHE A 122 11.56 13.91 5.34
C PHE A 122 11.86 15.26 6.02
N PRO A 123 11.03 16.30 5.80
CA PRO A 123 11.27 17.62 6.39
C PRO A 123 11.18 17.54 7.92
N ARG A 124 12.02 18.30 8.64
CA ARG A 124 11.99 18.33 10.11
C ARG A 124 10.68 18.89 10.68
N LYS A 125 10.08 19.84 9.97
CA LYS A 125 8.81 20.48 10.34
C LYS A 125 7.67 19.81 9.58
N THR A 126 6.56 19.50 10.25
CA THR A 126 5.33 19.04 9.58
C THR A 126 4.68 20.21 8.84
N PHE A 127 3.88 19.89 7.83
CA PHE A 127 3.08 20.90 7.12
C PHE A 127 2.19 21.67 8.10
N THR A 128 1.48 20.97 8.99
CA THR A 128 0.59 21.57 9.99
C THR A 128 1.31 22.53 10.92
N SER A 129 2.43 22.11 11.54
CA SER A 129 3.23 22.99 12.42
C SER A 129 3.80 24.20 11.67
N TRP A 130 4.07 24.04 10.38
CA TRP A 130 4.46 25.16 9.52
C TRP A 130 3.31 26.14 9.31
N ALA A 131 2.16 25.65 8.89
CA ALA A 131 0.97 26.46 8.65
C ALA A 131 0.49 27.19 9.91
N GLU A 132 0.51 26.54 11.08
CA GLU A 132 0.17 27.17 12.37
C GLU A 132 1.10 28.35 12.68
N LYS A 133 2.42 28.16 12.54
CA LYS A 133 3.40 29.23 12.80
C LYS A 133 3.21 30.43 11.88
N GLU A 134 2.87 30.18 10.62
CA GLU A 134 2.65 31.24 9.62
C GLU A 134 1.23 31.83 9.68
N ASN A 135 0.39 31.41 10.64
CA ASN A 135 -1.03 31.79 10.76
C ASN A 135 -1.85 31.52 9.49
N LEU A 136 -1.55 30.41 8.79
CA LEU A 136 -2.20 30.00 7.55
C LEU A 136 -3.38 29.04 7.77
N ILE A 137 -3.66 28.66 9.01
CA ILE A 137 -4.81 27.82 9.36
C ILE A 137 -5.96 28.76 9.73
N SER A 138 -6.97 28.85 8.87
CA SER A 138 -8.24 29.48 9.24
C SER A 138 -8.96 28.60 10.27
N GLY A 139 -9.73 29.21 11.18
CA GLY A 139 -10.64 28.46 12.07
C GLY A 139 -11.57 27.54 11.28
N GLN A 140 -12.17 26.55 11.98
CA GLN A 140 -13.05 25.52 11.39
C GLN A 140 -13.92 26.10 10.27
N SER A 141 -13.54 25.82 9.02
CA SER A 141 -14.52 25.84 7.95
C SER A 141 -15.40 24.61 8.17
N GLU A 142 -16.70 24.76 7.96
CA GLU A 142 -17.65 23.64 7.82
C GLU A 142 -17.36 22.87 6.53
N GLY A 143 -16.10 22.47 6.33
CA GLY A 143 -15.67 21.64 5.22
C GLY A 143 -16.21 20.25 5.47
N GLU A 144 -17.27 19.90 4.77
CA GLU A 144 -17.76 18.54 4.69
C GLU A 144 -16.64 17.65 4.12
N VAL A 145 -16.23 16.65 4.89
CA VAL A 145 -15.30 15.61 4.40
C VAL A 145 -16.14 14.66 3.56
N VAL A 146 -16.14 14.87 2.24
CA VAL A 146 -16.76 13.98 1.25
C VAL A 146 -15.88 12.77 0.98
#